data_AF-G0MHW4-F1
#
_entry.id   AF-G0MHW4-F1
#
_cell.length_a   1.000
_cell.length_b   1.000
_cell.length_c   1.000
_cell.angle_alpha   90.00
_cell.angle_beta   90.00
_cell.angle_gamma   90.00
#
_symmetry.space_group_name_H-M   'P 1'
#
loop_
_entity.id
_entity.type
_entity.pdbx_description
1 polymer ?
#
loop_
_entity_poly.entity_id
_entity_poly.type
_entity_poly.pdbx_seq_one_letter_code
_entity_poly.pdbx_strand_id
1 'polypeptide(L)'
;MRFFFVLLALAAVAYSQRADQLRCGFSCSRRTVVTAIIDGSTGTASCSENTSPGRCSGCCQARALQEGLSSTAASGFISNDQRSCVCCINNTNRNCGGGNTFFDGK
;
A
#
# COMPACT_ATOMS: atom_id res chain seq x y z
N MET A 1 -34.84 15.00 -6.31
CA MET A 1 -34.42 13.84 -7.12
C MET A 1 -32.96 13.94 -7.57
N ARG A 2 -32.56 14.93 -8.42
CA ARG A 2 -31.16 15.06 -8.91
C ARG A 2 -30.09 15.23 -7.83
N PHE A 3 -30.35 16.04 -6.80
CA PHE A 3 -29.41 16.25 -5.69
C PHE A 3 -29.10 14.97 -4.90
N PHE A 4 -30.08 14.07 -4.74
CA PHE A 4 -29.89 12.80 -4.04
C PHE A 4 -28.95 11.86 -4.81
N PHE A 5 -29.06 11.81 -6.14
CA PHE A 5 -28.15 11.03 -6.97
C PHE A 5 -26.71 11.55 -6.93
N VAL A 6 -26.52 12.87 -6.88
CA VAL A 6 -25.19 13.48 -6.76
C VAL A 6 -24.56 13.16 -5.41
N LEU A 7 -25.34 13.21 -4.32
CA LEU A 7 -24.86 12.84 -2.98
C LEU A 7 -24.49 11.34 -2.88
N LEU A 8 -25.30 10.46 -3.47
CA LEU A 8 -25.01 9.02 -3.53
C LEU A 8 -23.74 8.73 -4.34
N ALA A 9 -23.53 9.43 -5.46
CA ALA A 9 -22.33 9.29 -6.27
C ALA A 9 -21.07 9.77 -5.51
N LEU A 10 -21.14 10.92 -4.84
CA LEU A 10 -20.06 11.44 -4.00
C LEU A 10 -19.73 10.49 -2.84
N ALA A 11 -20.75 9.92 -2.19
CA ALA A 11 -20.56 8.94 -1.12
C ALA A 11 -19.89 7.65 -1.63
N ALA A 12 -20.28 7.16 -2.81
CA ALA A 12 -19.67 5.97 -3.43
C ALA A 12 -18.20 6.20 -3.83
N VAL A 13 -17.87 7.38 -4.36
CA VAL A 13 -16.49 7.76 -4.69
C VAL A 13 -15.65 7.91 -3.42
N ALA A 14 -16.18 8.55 -2.37
CA ALA A 14 -15.48 8.68 -1.09
C ALA A 14 -15.25 7.32 -0.40
N TYR A 15 -16.19 6.38 -0.55
CA TYR A 15 -16.07 5.04 0.03
C TYR A 15 -15.05 4.17 -0.71
N SER A 16 -14.99 4.25 -2.04
CA SER A 16 -14.05 3.47 -2.86
C SER A 16 -12.59 3.91 -2.67
N GLN A 17 -12.33 5.19 -2.41
CA GLN A 17 -10.98 5.69 -2.11
C GLN A 17 -10.36 5.14 -0.82
N ARG A 18 -11.18 4.65 0.13
CA ARG A 18 -10.68 4.04 1.37
C ARG A 18 -10.27 2.58 1.23
N ALA A 19 -10.60 1.92 0.12
CA ALA A 19 -10.33 0.49 -0.06
C ALA A 19 -8.85 0.18 -0.37
N ASP A 20 -8.13 1.13 -0.98
CA ASP A 20 -6.71 0.98 -1.36
C ASP A 20 -5.73 1.49 -0.29
N GLN A 21 -6.23 2.12 0.77
CA GLN A 21 -5.40 2.68 1.82
C GLN A 21 -4.81 1.56 2.68
N LEU A 22 -3.53 1.65 3.01
CA LEU A 22 -2.88 0.66 3.87
C LEU A 22 -3.63 0.51 5.20
N ARG A 23 -3.98 -0.74 5.54
CA ARG A 23 -4.50 -1.08 6.86
C ARG A 23 -3.53 -0.60 7.93
N CYS A 24 -4.10 -0.08 9.02
CA CYS A 24 -3.33 0.39 10.16
C CYS A 24 -2.51 -0.73 10.79
N GLY A 25 -1.24 -0.43 11.07
CA GLY A 25 -0.21 -1.32 11.62
C GLY A 25 0.65 -2.08 10.60
N PHE A 26 1.20 -3.24 10.98
CA PHE A 26 2.17 -4.05 10.23
C PHE A 26 1.58 -5.00 9.16
N SER A 27 1.20 -4.54 7.98
CA SER A 27 0.68 -5.45 6.94
C SER A 27 1.77 -5.99 6.01
N CYS A 28 1.74 -7.29 5.70
CA CYS A 28 2.60 -7.91 4.69
C CYS A 28 1.79 -8.39 3.47
N SER A 29 2.27 -8.10 2.26
CA SER A 29 1.68 -8.55 1.01
C SER A 29 2.75 -9.05 0.04
N ARG A 30 2.38 -10.08 -0.74
CA ARG A 30 3.20 -10.61 -1.84
C ARG A 30 2.87 -9.95 -3.18
N ARG A 31 1.84 -9.10 -3.22
CA ARG A 31 1.38 -8.39 -4.42
C ARG A 31 1.30 -6.92 -4.09
N THR A 32 2.46 -6.28 -4.07
CA THR A 32 2.56 -4.85 -3.86
C THR A 32 2.71 -4.17 -5.21
N VAL A 33 1.81 -3.23 -5.49
CA VAL A 33 1.86 -2.41 -6.70
C VAL A 33 2.17 -0.98 -6.28
N VAL A 34 3.06 -0.35 -7.03
CA VAL A 34 3.44 1.05 -6.91
C VAL A 34 2.84 1.77 -8.10
N THR A 35 2.11 2.85 -7.84
CA THR A 35 1.59 3.76 -8.86
C THR A 35 2.47 5.01 -8.90
N ALA A 36 2.95 5.36 -10.09
CA ALA A 36 3.71 6.59 -10.30
C ALA A 36 3.20 7.29 -11.56
N ILE A 37 3.19 8.62 -11.54
CA ILE A 37 2.92 9.42 -12.75
C ILE A 37 4.27 9.71 -13.40
N ILE A 38 4.48 9.17 -14.60
CA ILE A 38 5.70 9.36 -15.40
C ILE A 38 5.26 10.07 -16.68
N ASP A 39 5.83 11.24 -16.95
CA ASP A 39 5.52 12.04 -18.15
C ASP A 39 4.01 12.36 -18.33
N GLY A 40 3.31 12.57 -17.21
CA GLY A 40 1.87 12.86 -17.21
C GLY A 40 0.96 11.64 -17.41
N SER A 41 1.54 10.44 -17.58
CA SER A 41 0.80 9.17 -17.66
C SER A 41 0.90 8.40 -16.36
N THR A 42 -0.21 7.83 -15.89
CA THR A 42 -0.23 6.95 -14.72
C THR A 42 0.35 5.58 -15.10
N GLY A 43 1.51 5.24 -14.54
CA GLY A 43 2.13 3.92 -14.62
C GLY A 43 1.96 3.13 -13.33
N THR A 44 1.85 1.81 -13.46
CA THR A 44 1.90 0.87 -12.33
C THR A 44 3.12 -0.04 -12.45
N ALA A 45 3.80 -0.28 -11.34
CA ALA A 45 4.92 -1.20 -11.23
C ALA A 45 4.62 -2.23 -10.15
N SER A 46 4.66 -3.51 -10.49
CA SER A 46 4.49 -4.61 -9.54
C SER A 46 5.82 -4.96 -8.89
N CYS A 47 5.88 -4.98 -7.56
CA CYS A 47 7.09 -5.36 -6.81
C CYS A 47 7.40 -6.86 -6.87
N SER A 48 6.44 -7.70 -7.29
CA SER A 48 6.53 -9.17 -7.19
C SER A 48 7.09 -9.87 -8.44
N GLU A 49 7.39 -9.12 -9.51
CA GLU A 49 7.83 -9.72 -10.77
C GLU A 49 9.36 -9.77 -10.86
N ASN A 50 9.90 -11.01 -10.82
CA ASN A 50 11.26 -11.37 -11.23
C ASN A 50 12.37 -10.42 -10.68
N THR A 51 12.27 -10.11 -9.40
CA THR A 51 13.02 -9.00 -8.80
C THR A 51 14.16 -9.50 -7.93
N SER A 52 15.31 -8.82 -7.94
CA SER A 52 16.43 -9.11 -7.04
C SER A 52 16.16 -8.59 -5.62
N PRO A 53 16.82 -9.11 -4.58
CA PRO A 53 16.59 -8.68 -3.19
C PRO A 53 16.67 -7.16 -2.99
N GLY A 54 17.63 -6.50 -3.64
CA GLY A 54 17.77 -5.04 -3.60
C GLY A 54 16.59 -4.30 -4.23
N ARG A 55 16.08 -4.80 -5.36
CA ARG A 55 14.89 -4.23 -6.02
C ARG A 55 13.61 -4.46 -5.23
N CYS A 56 13.47 -5.62 -4.60
CA CYS A 56 12.35 -5.94 -3.72
C CYS A 56 12.27 -4.94 -2.57
N SER A 57 13.39 -4.75 -1.85
CA SER A 57 13.48 -3.78 -0.76
C SER A 57 13.13 -2.35 -1.22
N GLY A 58 13.77 -1.88 -2.30
CA GLY A 58 13.51 -0.54 -2.84
C GLY A 58 12.05 -0.33 -3.29
N CYS A 59 11.42 -1.34 -3.89
CA CYS A 59 10.02 -1.25 -4.33
C CYS A 59 9.06 -1.16 -3.14
N CYS A 60 9.29 -1.93 -2.07
CA CYS A 60 8.49 -1.85 -0.85
C CYS A 60 8.64 -0.50 -0.14
N GLN A 61 9.86 0.07 -0.14
CA GLN A 61 10.11 1.42 0.37
C GLN A 61 9.37 2.48 -0.46
N ALA A 62 9.38 2.36 -1.79
CA ALA A 62 8.63 3.25 -2.68
C ALA A 62 7.12 3.18 -2.44
N ARG A 63 6.58 1.99 -2.13
CA ARG A 63 5.17 1.85 -1.71
C ARG A 63 4.90 2.58 -0.40
N ALA A 64 5.75 2.43 0.61
CA ALA A 64 5.59 3.17 1.87
C ALA A 64 5.57 4.69 1.65
N LEU A 65 6.45 5.20 0.78
CA LEU A 65 6.49 6.63 0.45
C LEU A 65 5.20 7.13 -0.23
N GLN A 66 4.63 6.36 -1.16
CA GLN A 66 3.34 6.70 -1.78
C GLN A 66 2.19 6.80 -0.77
N GLU A 67 2.30 6.07 0.32
CA GLU A 67 1.28 6.00 1.38
C GLU A 67 1.56 7.03 2.49
N GLY A 68 2.55 7.91 2.28
CA GLY A 68 2.94 8.96 3.20
C GLY A 68 3.77 8.49 4.40
N LEU A 69 4.34 7.28 4.32
CA LEU A 69 5.20 6.69 5.36
C LEU A 69 6.68 6.89 5.03
N SER A 70 7.54 6.76 6.04
CA SER A 70 9.00 6.73 5.85
C SER A 70 9.42 5.50 5.04
N SER A 71 10.50 5.59 4.27
CA SER A 71 11.11 4.41 3.62
C SER A 71 11.48 3.32 4.63
N THR A 72 11.89 3.70 5.84
CA THR A 72 12.20 2.75 6.94
C THR A 72 10.96 2.05 7.51
N ALA A 73 9.75 2.52 7.19
CA ALA A 73 8.51 1.87 7.59
C ALA A 73 8.17 0.66 6.74
N ALA A 74 8.94 0.37 5.68
CA ALA A 74 8.77 -0.83 4.86
C ALA A 74 10.03 -1.67 4.76
N SER A 75 9.83 -2.98 4.68
CA SER A 75 10.88 -3.95 4.35
C SER A 75 10.41 -4.86 3.22
N GLY A 76 11.33 -5.16 2.31
CA GLY A 76 11.10 -6.10 1.21
C GLY A 76 12.08 -7.27 1.30
N PHE A 77 11.58 -8.48 1.16
CA PHE A 77 12.40 -9.69 1.09
C PHE A 77 11.88 -10.66 0.04
N ILE A 78 12.79 -11.45 -0.52
CA ILE A 78 12.44 -12.52 -1.45
C ILE A 78 11.84 -13.68 -0.65
N SER A 79 10.68 -14.14 -1.09
CA SER A 79 10.00 -15.30 -0.50
C SER A 79 10.72 -16.61 -0.86
N ASN A 80 10.44 -17.69 -0.13
CA ASN A 80 11.12 -18.99 -0.28
C ASN A 80 11.01 -19.62 -1.68
N ASP A 81 10.04 -19.19 -2.49
CA ASP A 81 9.87 -19.56 -3.89
C ASP A 81 10.85 -18.84 -4.84
N GLN A 82 11.72 -17.98 -4.31
CA GLN A 82 12.75 -17.20 -5.03
C GLN A 82 12.25 -16.32 -6.17
N ARG A 83 10.93 -16.23 -6.38
CA ARG A 83 10.29 -15.50 -7.47
C ARG A 83 9.46 -14.32 -6.98
N SER A 84 8.78 -14.50 -5.85
CA SER A 84 7.88 -13.48 -5.31
C SER A 84 8.59 -12.58 -4.28
N CYS A 85 8.38 -11.28 -4.38
CA CYS A 85 8.76 -10.32 -3.35
C CYS A 85 7.64 -10.21 -2.31
N VAL A 86 7.99 -10.22 -1.03
CA VAL A 86 7.09 -9.90 0.07
C VAL A 86 7.44 -8.51 0.57
N CYS A 87 6.47 -7.60 0.56
CA CYS A 87 6.59 -6.30 1.20
C CYS A 87 5.83 -6.30 2.50
N CYS A 88 6.48 -5.89 3.58
CA CYS A 88 5.86 -5.60 4.85
C CYS A 88 5.95 -4.12 5.15
N ILE A 89 4.84 -3.51 5.56
CA ILE A 89 4.74 -2.09 5.82
C ILE A 89 4.15 -1.88 7.20
N ASN A 90 4.83 -1.07 8.00
CA ASN A 90 4.46 -0.67 9.33
C ASN A 90 3.78 0.71 9.31
N ASN A 91 2.46 0.72 9.25
CA ASN A 91 1.63 1.92 9.31
C ASN A 91 1.15 2.20 10.75
N THR A 92 2.06 2.51 11.68
CA THR A 92 1.73 2.66 13.12
C THR A 92 1.39 4.07 13.59
N ASN A 93 1.68 5.14 12.84
CA ASN A 93 1.79 6.46 13.50
C ASN A 93 1.31 7.71 12.76
N ARG A 94 0.92 7.66 11.47
CA ARG A 94 0.59 8.89 10.71
C ARG A 94 -0.84 8.93 10.14
N ASN A 95 -1.37 7.79 9.69
CA ASN A 95 -2.68 7.72 9.03
C ASN A 95 -3.75 6.98 9.83
N CYS A 96 -3.41 6.58 11.05
CA CYS A 96 -4.21 5.73 11.92
C CYS A 96 -4.40 6.50 13.20
N GLY A 97 -5.53 7.17 13.37
CA GLY A 97 -5.87 7.84 14.63
C GLY A 97 -5.80 6.84 15.79
N GLY A 98 -4.64 6.78 16.47
CA GLY A 98 -4.43 6.07 17.73
C GLY A 98 -4.82 4.58 17.79
N GLY A 99 -4.42 3.75 16.81
CA GLY A 99 -4.72 2.31 16.86
C GLY A 99 -3.62 1.43 16.27
N ASN A 100 -2.87 0.76 17.14
CA ASN A 100 -1.86 -0.25 16.85
C ASN A 100 -2.51 -1.64 16.72
N THR A 101 -3.14 -1.95 15.60
CA THR A 101 -3.92 -3.20 15.39
C THR A 101 -3.10 -4.45 15.03
N PHE A 102 -1.95 -4.71 15.67
CA PHE A 102 -1.11 -5.86 15.32
C PHE A 102 -0.85 -6.91 16.41
N PHE A 103 -1.45 -6.75 17.59
CA PHE A 103 -1.42 -7.78 18.63
C PHE A 103 -2.78 -7.93 19.33
N ASP A 104 -3.87 -8.10 18.57
CA ASP A 104 -5.03 -8.82 19.12
C ASP A 104 -4.94 -10.27 18.62
N GLY A 105 -4.04 -11.00 19.25
CA GLY A 105 -4.08 -12.44 19.28
C GLY A 105 -5.08 -12.87 20.35
N LYS A 106 -6.17 -13.52 19.90
CA LYS A 106 -7.31 -14.08 20.65
C LYS A 106 -8.37 -13.12 21.12
#